data_AF-A0A847V7T5-F1
#
_entry.id   AF-A0A847V7T5-F1
#
_cell.length_a   1.000
_cell.length_b   1.000
_cell.length_c   1.000
_cell.angle_alpha   90.00
_cell.angle_beta   90.00
_cell.angle_gamma   90.00
#
_symmetry.space_group_name_H-M   'P 1'
#
loop_
_entity.id
_entity.type
_entity.pdbx_description
1 polymer ?
#
loop_
_entity_poly.entity_id
_entity_poly.type
_entity_poly.pdbx_seq_one_letter_code
_entity_poly.pdbx_strand_id
1 'polypeptide(L)' 'MRNLMTWFLNLVMQLKTLQQAGADRHERTETWTAHRYGTRDRSLRTRYGDITHTKP' A
#
# COMPACT_ATOMS: atom_id res chain seq x y z
N MET A 1 14.44 -11.31 8.80
CA MET A 1 14.29 -9.84 8.74
C MET A 1 13.68 -9.34 7.43
N ARG A 2 14.19 -9.74 6.26
CA ARG A 2 13.68 -9.29 4.95
C ARG A 2 12.16 -9.46 4.75
N ASN A 3 11.64 -10.67 4.99
CA ASN A 3 10.21 -10.97 4.81
C ASN A 3 9.31 -10.22 5.79
N LEU A 4 9.76 -10.04 7.04
CA LEU A 4 9.03 -9.28 8.05
C LEU A 4 8.93 -7.81 7.66
N MET A 5 10.02 -7.23 7.15
CA MET A 5 10.03 -5.86 6.61
C MET A 5 9.10 -5.72 5.42
N THR A 6 9.13 -6.65 4.46
CA THR A 6 8.21 -6.64 3.31
C THR A 6 6.75 -6.73 3.76
N TRP A 7 6.42 -7.63 4.69
CA TRP A 7 5.07 -7.76 5.24
C TRP A 7 4.62 -6.47 5.94
N PHE A 8 5.48 -5.87 6.76
CA PHE A 8 5.17 -4.62 7.45
C PHE A 8 4.97 -3.46 6.48
N LEU A 9 5.84 -3.30 5.48
CA LEU A 9 5.68 -2.27 4.44
C LEU A 9 4.38 -2.46 3.64
N ASN A 10 4.00 -3.71 3.34
CA ASN A 10 2.70 -4.01 2.72
C ASN A 10 1.53 -3.50 3.56
N LEU A 11 1.55 -3.77 4.86
CA LEU A 11 0.49 -3.36 5.77
C LEU A 11 0.40 -1.83 5.89
N VAL A 12 1.54 -1.16 6.10
CA VAL A 12 1.60 0.31 6.20
C VAL A 12 1.08 0.97 4.92
N MET A 13 1.40 0.41 3.75
CA MET A 13 0.95 0.99 2.48
C MET A 13 -0.57 0.85 2.31
N GLN A 14 -1.17 -0.28 2.72
CA GLN A 14 -2.63 -0.44 2.72
C GLN A 14 -3.32 0.58 3.63
N LEU A 15 -2.79 0.78 4.84
CA LEU A 15 -3.33 1.76 5.79
C LEU A 15 -3.25 3.19 5.23
N LYS A 16 -2.12 3.55 4.61
CA LYS A 16 -1.96 4.86 3.97
C LYS A 16 -2.99 5.08 2.86
N THR A 17 -3.27 4.04 2.06
CA THR A 17 -4.29 4.12 1.01
C THR A 17 -5.70 4.29 1.58
N LEU A 18 -6.02 3.63 2.70
CA LEU A 18 -7.30 3.82 3.40
C LEU A 18 -7.44 5.25 3.93
N GLN A 19 -6.40 5.76 4.59
CA GLN A 19 -6.39 7.13 5.10
C GLN A 19 -6.49 8.18 3.98
N GLN A 20 -5.77 7.97 2.88
CA GLN A 20 -5.81 8.88 1.74
C GLN A 20 -7.16 8.83 0.99
N ALA A 21 -7.79 7.66 0.91
CA ALA A 21 -9.11 7.51 0.32
C ALA A 21 -10.22 8.03 1.25
N GLY A 22 -9.98 8.10 2.56
CA GLY A 22 -10.98 8.48 3.56
C GLY A 22 -12.16 7.51 3.66
N ALA A 23 -12.05 6.33 3.04
CA ALA A 23 -13.10 5.33 2.91
C ALA A 23 -12.48 3.93 2.81
N ASP A 24 -13.19 2.93 3.33
CA ASP A 24 -12.75 1.54 3.27
C ASP A 24 -12.82 0.98 1.84
N ARG A 25 -12.20 -0.18 1.63
CA ARG A 25 -12.20 -0.87 0.34
C ARG A 25 -13.64 -1.25 -0.05
N HIS A 26 -14.10 -0.68 -1.16
CA HIS A 26 -15.47 -0.87 -1.70
C HIS A 26 -16.58 -0.21 -0.89
N GLU A 27 -16.25 0.69 0.05
CA GLU A 27 -17.25 1.49 0.75
C GLU A 27 -17.85 2.54 -0.19
N ARG A 28 -19.18 2.62 -0.21
CA ARG A 28 -19.90 3.59 -1.05
C ARG A 28 -20.00 4.91 -0.29
N THR A 29 -19.26 5.91 -0.74
CA THR A 29 -19.30 7.26 -0.15
C THR A 29 -19.81 8.27 -1.17
N GLU A 30 -20.66 9.21 -0.75
CA GLU A 30 -21.27 10.23 -1.63
C GLU A 30 -20.25 11.25 -2.14
N THR A 31 -19.10 11.39 -1.49
CA THR A 31 -18.02 12.34 -1.82
C THR A 31 -16.97 11.77 -2.79
N TRP A 32 -17.19 10.57 -3.32
CA TRP A 32 -16.16 9.83 -4.06
C TRP A 32 -15.86 10.43 -5.45
N THR A 33 -14.68 11.01 -5.62
CA THR A 33 -14.27 11.67 -6.88
C THR A 33 -13.18 10.92 -7.66
N ALA A 34 -12.52 9.90 -7.08
CA ALA A 34 -11.39 9.21 -7.72
C ALA A 34 -11.28 7.71 -7.36
N HIS A 35 -10.97 6.88 -8.35
CA HIS A 35 -10.72 5.44 -8.18
C HIS A 35 -9.28 5.15 -7.69
N ARG A 36 -9.10 4.06 -6.95
CA ARG A 36 -7.76 3.52 -6.61
C ARG A 36 -7.11 2.96 -7.88
N TYR A 37 -5.87 3.38 -8.17
CA TYR A 37 -5.18 3.03 -9.41
C TYR A 37 -4.33 1.76 -9.26
N GLY A 38 -5.00 0.59 -9.23
CA GLY A 38 -4.36 -0.72 -9.31
C GLY A 38 -3.25 -0.97 -8.28
N THR A 39 -2.41 -1.96 -8.54
CA THR A 39 -1.21 -2.22 -7.75
C THR A 39 0.03 -2.22 -8.63
N ARG A 40 1.14 -1.68 -8.13
CA ARG A 40 2.43 -1.69 -8.83
C ARG A 40 3.56 -2.10 -7.92
N ASP A 41 4.37 -3.04 -8.38
CA ASP A 41 5.56 -3.48 -7.67
C ASP A 41 6.67 -2.43 -7.74
N ARG A 42 7.34 -2.24 -6.61
CA ARG A 42 8.50 -1.35 -6.47
C ARG A 42 9.60 -2.07 -5.72
N SER A 43 10.83 -1.90 -6.16
CA SER A 43 12.01 -2.32 -5.43
C SER A 43 12.47 -1.22 -4.48
N LEU A 44 12.87 -1.61 -3.27
CA LEU A 44 13.48 -0.74 -2.26
C LEU A 44 14.75 -1.39 -1.75
N ARG A 45 15.87 -0.67 -1.80
CA ARG A 45 17.14 -1.15 -1.27
C ARG A 45 17.22 -0.86 0.22
N THR A 46 17.35 -1.90 1.05
CA THR A 46 17.43 -1.78 2.51
C THR A 46 18.75 -2.31 3.04
N ARG A 47 19.03 -2.08 4.33
CA ARG A 47 20.19 -2.67 5.01
C ARG A 47 20.23 -4.20 4.97
N TYR A 48 19.06 -4.84 4.79
CA TYR A 48 18.92 -6.30 4.72
C TYR A 48 18.80 -6.81 3.28
N GLY A 49 19.20 -6.00 2.30
CA GLY A 49 19.13 -6.29 0.86
C GLY A 49 17.95 -5.61 0.16
N ASP A 50 17.80 -5.91 -1.13
CA ASP A 50 16.71 -5.40 -1.95
C ASP A 50 15.40 -6.08 -1.60
N ILE A 51 14.34 -5.32 -1.34
CA ILE A 51 12.99 -5.82 -1.11
C ILE A 51 12.07 -5.37 -2.23
N THR A 52 11.15 -6.25 -2.64
CA THR A 52 10.04 -5.91 -3.51
C THR A 52 8.79 -5.72 -2.66
N HIS A 53 8.06 -4.63 -2.92
CA HIS A 53 6.83 -4.30 -2.22
C HIS A 53 5.78 -3.78 -3.21
N THR A 54 4.53 -4.21 -3.03
CA THR A 54 3.41 -3.92 -3.92
C THR A 54 2.65 -2.69 -3.41
N LYS A 55 2.75 -1.58 -4.13
CA LYS A 55 2.06 -0.33 -3.80
C LYS A 55 0.65 -0.32 -4.41
N PRO A 56 -0.43 -0.16 -3.62
CA PRO A 56 -1.79 0.09 -4.09
C PRO A 56 -2.10 1.58 -4.33
#